data_AF-A0A2V6QVU5-F1
#
_entry.id   AF-A0A2V6QVU5-F1
#
_cell.length_a   1.000
_cell.length_b   1.000
_cell.length_c   1.000
_cell.angle_alpha   90.00
_cell.angle_beta   90.00
_cell.angle_gamma   90.00
#
_symmetry.space_group_name_H-M   'P 1'
#
loop_
_entity.id
_entity.type
_entity.pdbx_description
1 polymer ?
#
loop_
_entity_poly.entity_id
_entity_poly.type
_entity_poly.pdbx_seq_one_letter_code
_entity_poly.pdbx_strand_id
1 'polypeptide(L)'
;MSLIAAVILFGAWGVGHADVPKPDDIMACNDEAQEAARKGDDSRAASPNTKDHSRAADARRSDAPSATVSGDTRAADPQTDGMDPDGAKDPVYQAAYRTCMRKAGF
;
A
#
# COMPACT_ATOMS: atom_id res chain seq x y z
N MET A 1 19.57 -35.14 0.36
CA MET A 1 18.87 -34.52 -0.79
C MET A 1 18.94 -33.01 -0.65
N SER A 2 19.72 -32.33 -1.49
CA SER A 2 19.70 -30.86 -1.57
C SER A 2 18.69 -30.44 -2.64
N LEU A 3 17.72 -29.59 -2.29
CA LEU A 3 16.85 -28.92 -3.26
C LEU A 3 17.16 -27.42 -3.20
N ILE A 4 17.90 -26.96 -4.19
CA ILE A 4 18.18 -25.54 -4.43
C ILE A 4 16.96 -24.98 -5.16
N ALA A 5 16.11 -24.24 -4.45
CA ALA A 5 15.03 -23.49 -5.08
C ALA A 5 15.62 -22.21 -5.69
N ALA A 6 15.74 -22.20 -7.01
CA ALA A 6 16.13 -21.00 -7.76
C ALA A 6 14.97 -19.99 -7.70
N VAL A 7 15.17 -18.90 -6.95
CA VAL A 7 14.26 -17.75 -6.96
C VAL A 7 14.66 -16.87 -8.14
N ILE A 8 13.88 -16.94 -9.21
CA ILE A 8 14.04 -16.05 -10.36
C ILE A 8 13.40 -14.70 -9.99
N LEU A 9 14.22 -13.74 -9.58
CA LEU A 9 13.83 -12.34 -9.43
C LEU A 9 14.00 -11.63 -10.78
N PHE A 10 12.95 -11.58 -11.60
CA PHE A 10 12.89 -10.63 -12.71
C PHE A 10 12.36 -9.29 -12.18
N GLY A 11 13.26 -8.46 -11.66
CA GLY A 11 12.99 -7.04 -11.44
C GLY A 11 13.66 -6.25 -12.55
N ALA A 12 12.88 -5.75 -13.50
CA ALA A 12 13.38 -4.80 -14.48
C ALA A 12 13.83 -3.52 -13.74
N TRP A 13 15.09 -3.13 -13.94
CA TRP A 13 15.63 -1.89 -13.38
C TRP A 13 15.03 -0.69 -14.13
N GLY A 14 14.10 0.00 -13.49
CA GLY A 14 13.55 1.28 -13.96
C GLY A 14 14.20 2.44 -13.22
N VAL A 15 14.86 3.33 -13.95
CA VAL A 15 15.30 4.65 -13.48
C VAL A 15 14.05 5.43 -13.06
N GLY A 16 13.97 5.88 -11.81
CA GLY A 16 12.81 6.58 -11.25
C GLY A 16 12.61 7.95 -11.91
N HIS A 17 11.80 7.98 -12.98
CA HIS A 17 11.01 9.15 -13.31
C HIS A 17 9.78 9.12 -12.40
N ALA A 18 9.43 10.27 -11.82
CA ALA A 18 8.20 10.44 -11.05
C ALA A 18 6.98 10.41 -11.99
N ASP A 19 6.80 9.29 -12.67
CA ASP A 19 5.60 8.98 -13.44
C ASP A 19 4.45 8.68 -12.47
N VAL A 20 3.24 9.05 -12.85
CA VAL A 20 2.05 8.70 -12.08
C VAL A 20 1.82 7.18 -12.24
N PRO A 21 1.60 6.42 -11.16
CA PRO A 21 1.32 4.99 -11.23
C PRO A 21 0.17 4.69 -12.20
N LYS A 22 0.31 3.66 -13.04
CA LYS A 22 -0.79 3.24 -13.90
C LYS A 22 -1.81 2.46 -13.08
N PRO A 23 -3.08 2.36 -13.55
CA PRO A 23 -4.09 1.53 -12.89
C PRO A 23 -3.64 0.08 -12.64
N ASP A 24 -2.86 -0.50 -13.56
CA ASP A 24 -2.33 -1.86 -13.42
C ASP A 24 -1.29 -1.98 -12.28
N ASP A 25 -0.44 -0.95 -12.10
CA ASP A 25 0.54 -0.92 -11.02
C ASP A 25 -0.17 -0.81 -9.66
N ILE A 26 -1.19 0.05 -9.60
CA ILE A 26 -2.04 0.25 -8.42
C ILE A 26 -2.74 -1.08 -8.06
N MET A 27 -3.38 -1.74 -9.03
CA MET A 27 -4.07 -3.01 -8.81
C MET A 27 -3.12 -4.09 -8.31
N ALA A 28 -1.95 -4.24 -8.95
CA ALA A 28 -0.94 -5.22 -8.53
C ALA A 28 -0.43 -4.95 -7.11
N CYS A 29 -0.19 -3.68 -6.75
CA CYS A 29 0.23 -3.32 -5.41
C CYS A 29 -0.87 -3.47 -4.36
N ASN A 30 -2.15 -3.27 -4.72
CA ASN A 30 -3.29 -3.56 -3.86
C ASN A 30 -3.38 -5.07 -3.55
N ASP A 31 -3.18 -5.93 -4.55
CA ASP A 31 -3.16 -7.39 -4.37
C ASP A 31 -2.00 -7.85 -3.47
N GLU A 32 -0.78 -7.34 -3.70
CA GLU A 32 0.38 -7.65 -2.83
C GLU A 32 0.14 -7.20 -1.39
N ALA A 33 -0.43 -6.00 -1.22
CA ALA A 33 -0.75 -5.46 0.09
C ALA A 33 -1.84 -6.26 0.81
N GLN A 34 -2.84 -6.74 0.08
CA GLN A 34 -3.89 -7.57 0.63
C GLN A 34 -3.36 -8.92 1.10
N GLU A 35 -2.46 -9.54 0.33
CA GLU A 35 -1.79 -10.78 0.69
C GLU A 35 -0.87 -10.60 1.90
N ALA A 36 -0.19 -9.47 2.02
CA ALA A 36 0.60 -9.13 3.19
C ALA A 36 -0.28 -8.99 4.45
N ALA A 37 -1.38 -8.24 4.35
CA ALA A 37 -2.32 -8.04 5.45
C ALA A 37 -2.92 -9.38 5.94
N ARG A 38 -3.27 -10.28 5.01
CA ARG A 38 -3.81 -11.63 5.34
C ARG A 38 -2.81 -12.51 6.07
N LYS A 39 -1.51 -12.36 5.78
CA LYS A 39 -0.44 -13.13 6.42
C LYS A 39 -0.02 -12.56 7.78
N GLY A 40 -0.41 -11.34 8.12
CA GLY A 40 -0.09 -10.72 9.41
C GLY A 40 1.40 -10.74 9.71
N ASP A 41 1.78 -11.18 10.92
CA ASP A 41 3.18 -11.28 11.36
C ASP A 41 4.02 -12.29 10.56
N ASP A 42 3.36 -13.23 9.85
CA ASP A 42 4.05 -14.18 8.94
C ASP A 42 4.38 -13.55 7.58
N SER A 43 3.88 -12.33 7.33
CA SER A 43 4.21 -11.59 6.11
C SER A 43 5.65 -11.06 6.20
N ARG A 44 6.43 -11.25 5.14
CA ARG A 44 7.72 -10.54 4.96
C ARG A 44 7.51 -9.08 4.51
N ALA A 45 6.33 -8.51 4.78
CA ALA A 45 6.02 -7.16 4.41
C ALA A 45 6.80 -6.18 5.30
N ALA A 46 7.03 -4.97 4.79
CA ALA A 46 7.67 -3.94 5.59
C ALA A 46 6.81 -3.62 6.81
N SER A 47 7.43 -3.55 7.99
CA SER A 47 6.72 -3.16 9.21
C SER A 47 6.09 -1.76 9.05
N PRO A 48 4.84 -1.55 9.50
CA PRO A 48 4.21 -0.25 9.44
C PRO A 48 4.97 0.82 10.21
N ASN A 49 4.95 2.05 9.69
CA ASN A 49 5.47 3.21 10.40
C ASN A 49 4.34 4.09 10.96
N THR A 50 4.71 5.12 11.72
CA THR A 50 3.76 6.04 12.36
C THR A 50 2.80 6.71 11.38
N LYS A 51 3.22 6.98 10.13
CA LYS A 51 2.36 7.55 9.10
C LYS A 51 1.33 6.53 8.59
N ASP A 52 1.70 5.26 8.46
CA ASP A 52 0.77 4.20 8.07
C ASP A 52 -0.32 4.01 9.11
N HIS A 53 0.05 4.02 10.39
CA HIS A 53 -0.92 3.98 11.49
C HIS A 53 -1.85 5.21 11.48
N SER A 54 -1.30 6.39 11.25
CA SER A 54 -2.09 7.64 11.23
C SER A 54 -3.08 7.64 10.07
N ARG A 55 -2.64 7.30 8.85
CA ARG A 55 -3.51 7.20 7.67
C ARG A 55 -4.59 6.14 7.83
N ALA A 56 -4.24 4.97 8.37
CA ALA A 56 -5.22 3.92 8.66
C ALA A 56 -6.27 4.37 9.67
N ALA A 57 -5.86 5.13 10.70
CA ALA A 57 -6.81 5.72 11.65
C ALA A 57 -7.71 6.78 10.99
N ASP A 58 -7.18 7.60 10.09
CA ASP A 58 -7.93 8.60 9.33
C ASP A 58 -8.96 7.94 8.40
N ALA A 59 -8.57 6.87 7.69
CA ALA A 59 -9.44 6.09 6.82
C ALA A 59 -10.62 5.49 7.61
N ARG A 60 -10.36 4.92 8.80
CA ARG A 60 -11.43 4.41 9.69
C ARG A 60 -12.39 5.50 10.17
N ARG A 61 -11.89 6.72 10.40
CA ARG A 61 -12.71 7.86 10.84
C ARG A 61 -13.58 8.42 9.72
N SER A 62 -13.09 8.36 8.48
CA SER A 62 -13.81 8.84 7.30
C SER A 62 -14.98 7.93 6.92
N ASP A 63 -14.89 6.65 7.25
CA ASP A 63 -15.95 5.64 7.05
C ASP A 63 -17.01 5.64 8.16
N ALA A 64 -16.74 6.31 9.29
CA ALA A 64 -17.74 6.49 10.33
C ALA A 64 -18.81 7.50 9.84
N PRO A 65 -20.12 7.27 10.09
CA PRO A 65 -21.16 8.23 9.76
C PRO A 65 -20.96 9.50 10.61
N SER A 66 -20.22 10.47 10.08
CA SER A 66 -19.82 11.64 10.84
C SER A 66 -20.87 12.74 10.71
N ALA A 67 -21.39 13.18 11.85
CA ALA A 67 -22.13 14.42 11.97
C ALA A 67 -21.29 15.57 11.41
N THR A 68 -21.69 16.08 10.23
CA THR A 68 -21.31 17.37 9.64
C THR A 68 -19.96 17.94 10.11
N VAL A 69 -18.86 17.38 9.64
CA VAL A 69 -17.58 18.09 9.65
C VAL A 69 -17.45 18.78 8.30
N SER A 70 -17.87 20.05 8.26
CA SER A 70 -17.59 20.94 7.15
C SER A 70 -16.07 21.04 6.95
N GLY A 71 -15.60 20.64 5.78
CA GLY A 71 -14.24 20.92 5.30
C GLY A 71 -13.28 19.74 5.40
N ASP A 72 -13.46 18.73 4.55
CA ASP A 72 -12.33 17.88 4.17
C ASP A 72 -11.77 18.37 2.83
N THR A 73 -11.07 19.50 2.89
CA THR A 73 -10.17 19.98 1.82
C THR A 73 -8.76 19.44 2.06
N ARG A 74 -8.61 18.18 2.52
CA ARG A 74 -7.32 17.50 2.40
C ARG A 74 -7.13 17.16 0.94
N ALA A 75 -6.13 17.77 0.32
CA ALA A 75 -5.66 17.35 -0.99
C ALA A 75 -5.43 15.83 -0.94
N ALA A 76 -6.14 15.10 -1.80
CA ALA A 76 -5.93 13.66 -1.95
C ALA A 76 -4.43 13.43 -2.18
N ASP A 77 -3.80 12.64 -1.32
CA ASP A 77 -2.39 12.29 -1.49
C ASP A 77 -2.32 11.42 -2.76
N PRO A 78 -1.64 11.86 -3.84
CA PRO A 78 -1.60 11.12 -5.09
C PRO A 78 -1.04 9.70 -4.95
N GLN A 79 -0.28 9.42 -3.88
CA GLN A 79 0.22 8.06 -3.60
C GLN A 79 -0.83 7.14 -2.96
N THR A 80 -1.94 7.70 -2.47
CA THR A 80 -3.10 6.94 -1.94
C THR A 80 -4.25 6.87 -2.94
N ASP A 81 -4.16 7.60 -4.04
CA ASP A 81 -5.16 7.55 -5.10
C ASP A 81 -5.14 6.17 -5.77
N GLY A 82 -6.29 5.49 -5.79
CA GLY A 82 -6.42 4.10 -6.26
C GLY A 82 -6.11 3.01 -5.23
N MET A 83 -5.72 3.35 -3.99
CA MET A 83 -5.60 2.37 -2.91
C MET A 83 -6.96 1.77 -2.56
N ASP A 84 -7.01 0.45 -2.28
CA ASP A 84 -8.25 -0.18 -1.83
C ASP A 84 -8.76 0.49 -0.53
N PRO A 85 -10.02 0.98 -0.49
CA PRO A 85 -10.52 1.75 0.64
C PRO A 85 -10.67 0.94 1.93
N ASP A 86 -10.89 -0.37 1.82
CA ASP A 86 -10.95 -1.25 2.98
C ASP A 86 -9.54 -1.61 3.46
N GLY A 87 -8.63 -1.90 2.53
CA GLY A 87 -7.21 -2.08 2.81
C GLY A 87 -6.56 -0.85 3.45
N ALA A 88 -6.96 0.36 3.03
CA ALA A 88 -6.44 1.62 3.58
C ALA A 88 -6.64 1.77 5.09
N LYS A 89 -7.59 1.04 5.68
CA LYS A 89 -7.89 0.99 7.13
C LYS A 89 -6.90 0.11 7.91
N ASP A 90 -5.96 -0.56 7.25
CA ASP A 90 -4.96 -1.44 7.87
C ASP A 90 -3.53 -0.85 7.71
N PRO A 91 -2.80 -0.60 8.82
CA PRO A 91 -1.41 -0.13 8.73
C PRO A 91 -0.46 -1.12 8.04
N VAL A 92 -0.69 -2.43 8.13
CA VAL A 92 0.10 -3.47 7.45
C VAL A 92 -0.09 -3.38 5.93
N TYR A 93 -1.34 -3.27 5.51
CA TYR A 93 -1.69 -3.03 4.11
C TYR A 93 -1.03 -1.76 3.57
N GLN A 94 -1.18 -0.62 4.26
CA GLN A 94 -0.56 0.67 3.89
C GLN A 94 0.96 0.55 3.71
N ALA A 95 1.63 -0.16 4.63
CA ALA A 95 3.07 -0.35 4.58
C ALA A 95 3.52 -1.23 3.41
N ALA A 96 2.76 -2.29 3.13
CA ALA A 96 3.00 -3.19 2.01
C ALA A 96 2.77 -2.50 0.67
N TYR A 97 1.64 -1.81 0.49
CA TYR A 97 1.32 -1.06 -0.73
C TYR A 97 2.41 -0.03 -1.06
N ARG A 98 2.77 0.83 -0.09
CA ARG A 98 3.85 1.82 -0.28
C ARG A 98 5.18 1.16 -0.62
N THR A 99 5.44 -0.04 -0.10
CA THR A 99 6.68 -0.76 -0.40
C THR A 99 6.66 -1.34 -1.81
N CYS A 100 5.53 -1.85 -2.28
CA CYS A 100 5.33 -2.25 -3.66
C CYS A 100 5.53 -1.06 -4.62
N MET A 101 4.88 0.07 -4.36
CA MET A 101 4.99 1.28 -5.19
C MET A 101 6.43 1.79 -5.29
N ARG A 102 7.14 1.86 -4.16
CA ARG A 102 8.57 2.25 -4.14
C ARG A 102 9.48 1.28 -4.91
N LYS A 103 9.15 -0.01 -4.94
CA LYS A 103 9.88 -1.01 -5.73
C LYS A 103 9.57 -0.87 -7.22
N ALA A 104 8.34 -0.50 -7.57
CA ALA A 104 7.91 -0.25 -8.95
C ALA A 104 8.47 1.07 -9.51
N GLY A 105 8.88 2.00 -8.64
CA GLY A 105 9.56 3.25 -9.00
C GLY A 105 8.76 4.53 -8.72
N PHE A 106 7.71 4.44 -7.89
CA PHE A 106 6.77 5.52 -7.57
C PHE A 106 6.85 6.01 -6.12
#